data_AF-A0A1V0B751-F1
#
_entry.id   AF-A0A1V0B751-F1
#
_cell.length_a   1.000
_cell.length_b   1.000
_cell.length_c   1.000
_cell.angle_alpha   90.00
_cell.angle_beta   90.00
_cell.angle_gamma   90.00
#
_symmetry.space_group_name_H-M   'P 1'
#
loop_
_entity.id
_entity.type
_entity.pdbx_description
1 polymer ?
#
loop_
_entity_poly.entity_id
_entity_poly.type
_entity_poly.pdbx_seq_one_letter_code
_entity_poly.pdbx_strand_id
1 'polypeptide(L)'
;MAHIMHAESILGGMDVLAWGSITTNNALNALTSALQPLCGVQVNYLQLPADLALQIEPSQVGTIVGTLTDLLLPRIALEQGIGLTKAAGILGDREGYPDFEHNSGYRIELKGAFRDNPHVPMKRPPTPREPSARLTQKVTVKNVDPDRDALLILVYELRPTRNDPSLLSPTIVDLGLFPVIECINARDHRMISGGGRWFGNYETPTILSKAGKRAIAGGVSLNSNGYGRKESEGYHFNEDTNFGKLKRIPYRPLQEFLKRAGCQFAATGSYPVSWSMSKQDQEFALALDMTAENGSDSLADPNF
;
A
#
# COMPACT_ATOMS: atom_id res chain seq x y z
N MET A 1 -22.09 57.20 -8.72
CA MET A 1 -21.05 56.91 -7.71
C MET A 1 -21.43 55.63 -7.00
N ALA A 2 -20.89 54.50 -7.49
CA ALA A 2 -21.14 53.18 -6.93
C ALA A 2 -20.15 52.96 -5.77
N HIS A 3 -20.68 52.74 -4.57
CA HIS A 3 -19.89 52.33 -3.42
C HIS A 3 -19.48 50.87 -3.60
N ILE A 4 -18.18 50.67 -3.82
CA ILE A 4 -17.51 49.38 -3.77
C ILE A 4 -17.50 48.94 -2.29
N MET A 5 -18.26 47.91 -1.96
CA MET A 5 -18.04 47.15 -0.73
C MET A 5 -16.88 46.18 -0.97
N HIS A 6 -15.71 46.56 -0.46
CA HIS A 6 -14.62 45.63 -0.22
C HIS A 6 -15.07 44.65 0.87
N ALA A 7 -15.29 43.39 0.49
CA ALA A 7 -15.30 42.30 1.46
C ALA A 7 -13.84 42.05 1.87
N GLU A 8 -13.52 42.41 3.11
CA GLU A 8 -12.27 42.03 3.76
C GLU A 8 -12.25 40.50 3.93
N SER A 9 -11.40 39.86 3.13
CA SER A 9 -10.93 38.50 3.34
C SER A 9 -9.82 38.54 4.40
N ILE A 10 -10.21 38.42 5.67
CA ILE A 10 -9.28 38.16 6.77
C ILE A 10 -9.96 37.19 7.74
N LEU A 11 -9.65 35.91 7.57
CA LEU A 11 -9.29 34.92 8.60
C LEU A 11 -9.30 33.56 7.89
N GLY A 12 -8.09 33.01 7.68
CA GLY A 12 -7.92 31.66 7.16
C GLY A 12 -8.69 30.67 8.02
N GLY A 13 -9.75 30.12 7.44
CA GLY A 13 -10.48 29.02 8.05
C GLY A 13 -9.50 27.88 8.26
N MET A 14 -9.16 27.60 9.51
CA MET A 14 -8.73 26.24 9.85
C MET A 14 -9.90 25.36 9.41
N ASP A 15 -9.74 24.63 8.32
CA ASP A 15 -10.69 23.58 7.93
C ASP A 15 -10.80 22.64 9.12
N VAL A 16 -11.85 22.82 9.91
CA VAL A 16 -12.13 21.92 11.03
C VAL A 16 -12.50 20.60 10.38
N LEU A 17 -11.58 19.64 10.43
CA LEU A 17 -11.82 18.30 9.92
C LEU A 17 -13.10 17.76 10.55
N ALA A 18 -13.99 17.24 9.71
CA ALA A 18 -15.35 16.88 10.12
C ALA A 18 -15.38 15.95 11.35
N TRP A 19 -14.33 15.13 11.52
CA TRP A 19 -14.26 14.12 12.58
C TRP A 19 -12.96 14.20 13.43
N GLY A 20 -12.16 15.26 13.29
CA GLY A 20 -10.87 15.44 13.97
C GLY A 20 -9.68 14.79 13.24
N SER A 21 -8.55 14.57 13.93
CA SER A 21 -7.35 13.97 13.31
C SER A 21 -7.60 12.50 12.93
N ILE A 22 -7.13 12.08 11.76
CA ILE A 22 -7.25 10.71 11.22
C ILE A 22 -6.59 9.65 12.12
N THR A 23 -5.65 10.06 12.97
CA THR A 23 -5.01 9.19 13.98
C THR A 23 -5.94 8.80 15.12
N THR A 24 -7.10 9.46 15.25
CA THR A 24 -8.11 9.12 16.24
C THR A 24 -9.06 8.03 15.74
N ASN A 25 -9.51 7.16 16.66
CA ASN A 25 -10.50 6.13 16.34
C ASN A 25 -11.81 6.73 15.80
N ASN A 26 -12.20 7.92 16.26
CA ASN A 26 -13.41 8.58 15.78
C ASN A 26 -13.35 8.90 14.29
N ALA A 27 -12.30 9.61 13.85
CA ALA A 27 -12.11 9.96 12.46
C ALA A 27 -11.94 8.73 11.57
N LEU A 28 -11.14 7.76 12.01
CA LEU A 28 -10.89 6.54 11.26
C LEU A 28 -12.17 5.71 11.07
N ASN A 29 -12.97 5.55 12.12
CA ASN A 29 -14.24 4.83 12.06
C ASN A 29 -15.27 5.56 11.19
N ALA A 30 -15.34 6.89 11.29
CA ALA A 30 -16.26 7.68 10.48
C ALA A 30 -15.90 7.61 8.98
N LEU A 31 -14.61 7.74 8.64
CA LEU A 31 -14.15 7.59 7.25
C LEU A 31 -14.33 6.16 6.75
N THR A 32 -14.05 5.15 7.58
CA THR A 32 -14.32 3.74 7.24
C THR A 32 -15.80 3.54 6.92
N SER A 33 -16.69 4.04 7.77
CA SER A 33 -18.14 3.94 7.57
C SER A 33 -18.59 4.64 6.29
N ALA A 34 -17.99 5.79 5.96
CA ALA A 34 -18.28 6.54 4.74
C ALA A 34 -17.85 5.79 3.47
N LEU A 35 -16.73 5.04 3.52
CA LEU A 35 -16.22 4.27 2.38
C LEU A 35 -16.80 2.85 2.29
N GLN A 36 -17.41 2.34 3.36
CA GLN A 36 -17.97 0.99 3.44
C GLN A 36 -18.91 0.60 2.29
N PRO A 37 -19.72 1.51 1.70
CA PRO A 37 -20.57 1.16 0.56
C PRO A 37 -19.80 0.72 -0.70
N LEU A 38 -18.48 0.92 -0.77
CA LEU A 38 -17.65 0.34 -1.83
C LEU A 38 -17.60 -1.20 -1.76
N CYS A 39 -17.74 -1.80 -0.58
CA CYS A 39 -17.75 -3.24 -0.43
C CYS A 39 -18.98 -3.87 -1.09
N GLY A 40 -18.76 -4.87 -1.93
CA GLY A 40 -19.78 -5.57 -2.71
C GLY A 40 -19.97 -5.01 -4.12
N VAL A 41 -19.33 -3.89 -4.47
CA VAL A 41 -19.35 -3.33 -5.83
C VAL A 41 -18.55 -4.21 -6.79
N GLN A 42 -19.15 -4.55 -7.92
CA GLN A 42 -18.46 -5.17 -9.06
C GLN A 42 -17.94 -4.08 -9.99
N VAL A 43 -16.63 -4.12 -10.31
CA VAL A 43 -15.99 -3.22 -11.26
C VAL A 43 -16.27 -3.74 -12.68
N ASN A 44 -17.52 -3.60 -13.12
CA ASN A 44 -18.01 -4.15 -14.38
C ASN A 44 -17.34 -3.57 -15.64
N TYR A 45 -16.48 -2.56 -15.49
CA TYR A 45 -15.60 -2.07 -16.55
C TYR A 45 -14.51 -3.09 -16.93
N LEU A 46 -14.22 -4.06 -16.06
CA LEU A 46 -13.46 -5.25 -16.38
C LEU A 46 -14.36 -6.48 -16.24
N GLN A 47 -14.64 -7.10 -17.37
CA GLN A 47 -15.32 -8.39 -17.45
C GLN A 47 -14.45 -9.34 -18.28
N LEU A 48 -14.16 -10.50 -17.71
CA LEU A 48 -13.33 -11.53 -18.31
C LEU A 48 -14.19 -12.78 -18.53
N PRO A 49 -14.13 -13.43 -19.70
CA PRO A 49 -14.71 -14.76 -19.86
C PRO A 49 -14.18 -15.73 -18.78
N ALA A 50 -15.09 -16.47 -18.14
CA ALA A 50 -14.73 -17.34 -17.01
C ALA A 50 -13.77 -18.47 -17.41
N ASP A 51 -13.84 -18.94 -18.65
CA ASP A 51 -12.95 -19.96 -19.21
C ASP A 51 -11.49 -19.48 -19.35
N LEU A 52 -11.27 -18.16 -19.42
CA LEU A 52 -9.92 -17.58 -19.44
C LEU A 52 -9.28 -17.48 -18.05
N ALA A 53 -10.02 -17.71 -16.96
CA ALA A 53 -9.47 -17.61 -15.59
C ALA A 53 -8.25 -18.53 -15.39
N LEU A 54 -8.28 -19.72 -15.99
CA LEU A 54 -7.18 -20.71 -15.94
C LEU A 54 -5.91 -20.27 -16.68
N GLN A 55 -5.98 -19.20 -17.47
CA GLN A 55 -4.86 -18.66 -18.24
C GLN A 55 -4.27 -17.38 -17.60
N ILE A 56 -4.94 -16.81 -16.61
CA ILE A 56 -4.60 -15.51 -16.01
C ILE A 56 -4.13 -15.72 -14.58
N GLU A 57 -2.98 -15.15 -14.24
CA GLU A 57 -2.47 -15.14 -12.87
C GLU A 57 -3.15 -14.05 -12.04
N PRO A 58 -3.39 -14.29 -10.74
CA PRO A 58 -3.88 -13.27 -9.80
C PRO A 58 -3.13 -11.93 -9.88
N SER A 59 -1.80 -11.96 -10.08
CA SER A 59 -0.96 -10.76 -10.19
C SER A 59 -1.26 -9.91 -11.44
N GLN A 60 -1.67 -10.52 -12.55
CA GLN A 60 -2.06 -9.82 -13.76
C GLN A 60 -3.39 -9.11 -13.56
N VAL A 61 -4.35 -9.79 -12.91
CA VAL A 61 -5.62 -9.18 -12.51
C VAL A 61 -5.37 -8.00 -11.57
N GLY A 62 -4.55 -8.18 -10.54
CA GLY A 62 -4.17 -7.10 -9.62
C GLY A 62 -3.61 -5.86 -10.33
N THR A 63 -2.76 -6.05 -11.35
CA THR A 63 -2.20 -4.95 -12.15
C THR A 63 -3.27 -4.19 -12.95
N ILE A 64 -4.17 -4.93 -13.62
CA ILE A 64 -5.25 -4.33 -14.43
C ILE A 64 -6.23 -3.60 -13.52
N VAL A 65 -6.67 -4.27 -12.45
CA VAL A 65 -7.63 -3.72 -11.48
C VAL A 65 -7.05 -2.51 -10.78
N GLY A 66 -5.78 -2.53 -10.37
CA GLY A 66 -5.14 -1.37 -9.75
C GLY A 66 -5.20 -0.13 -10.64
N THR A 67 -4.84 -0.27 -11.93
CA THR A 67 -4.91 0.82 -12.92
C THR A 67 -6.35 1.31 -13.13
N LEU A 68 -7.30 0.38 -13.27
CA LEU A 68 -8.70 0.73 -13.50
C LEU A 68 -9.34 1.40 -12.29
N THR A 69 -9.09 0.89 -11.08
CA THR A 69 -9.60 1.51 -9.86
C THR A 69 -9.02 2.91 -9.70
N ASP A 70 -7.73 3.11 -9.95
CA ASP A 70 -7.14 4.44 -9.86
C ASP A 70 -7.92 5.47 -10.70
N LEU A 71 -8.31 5.09 -11.92
CA LEU A 71 -9.10 5.94 -12.82
C LEU A 71 -10.58 6.04 -12.42
N LEU A 72 -11.21 4.92 -12.06
CA LEU A 72 -12.67 4.77 -11.99
C LEU A 72 -13.24 4.94 -10.59
N LEU A 73 -12.42 4.87 -9.54
CA LEU A 73 -12.89 4.93 -8.16
C LEU A 73 -13.73 6.19 -7.85
N PRO A 74 -13.42 7.40 -8.34
CA PRO A 74 -14.28 8.57 -8.12
C PRO A 74 -15.69 8.39 -8.69
N ARG A 75 -15.79 7.77 -9.87
CA ARG A 75 -17.08 7.47 -10.50
C ARG A 75 -17.85 6.40 -9.73
N ILE A 76 -17.18 5.32 -9.35
CA ILE A 76 -17.76 4.26 -8.53
C ILE A 76 -18.26 4.83 -7.19
N ALA A 77 -17.44 5.66 -6.54
CA ALA A 77 -17.78 6.32 -5.29
C ALA A 77 -19.03 7.21 -5.45
N LEU A 78 -19.09 8.02 -6.51
CA LEU A 78 -20.26 8.86 -6.81
C LEU A 78 -21.54 8.02 -6.99
N GLU A 79 -21.46 6.89 -7.70
CA GLU A 79 -22.58 5.96 -7.88
C GLU A 79 -23.05 5.34 -6.54
N GLN A 80 -22.16 5.26 -5.55
CA GLN A 80 -22.47 4.83 -4.18
C GLN A 80 -22.82 5.99 -3.22
N GLY A 81 -22.90 7.24 -3.71
CA GLY A 81 -23.14 8.41 -2.87
C GLY A 81 -21.97 8.81 -1.96
N ILE A 82 -20.76 8.34 -2.27
CA ILE A 82 -19.53 8.63 -1.54
C ILE A 82 -18.84 9.85 -2.17
N GLY A 83 -18.52 10.85 -1.35
CA GLY A 83 -17.89 12.08 -1.79
C GLY A 83 -16.40 11.95 -2.03
N LEU A 84 -15.97 11.07 -2.94
CA LEU A 84 -14.55 10.85 -3.25
C LEU A 84 -14.20 11.40 -4.65
N THR A 85 -13.16 12.21 -4.73
CA THR A 85 -12.67 12.82 -5.98
C THR A 85 -11.17 12.61 -6.14
N LYS A 86 -10.63 12.77 -7.36
CA LYS A 86 -9.18 12.76 -7.56
C LYS A 86 -8.56 13.95 -6.85
N ALA A 87 -7.51 13.71 -6.07
CA ALA A 87 -6.77 14.79 -5.45
C ALA A 87 -6.06 15.61 -6.54
N ALA A 88 -5.92 16.91 -6.29
CA ALA A 88 -5.16 17.77 -7.17
C ALA A 88 -3.68 17.32 -7.17
N GLY A 89 -3.19 16.87 -8.31
CA GLY A 89 -1.78 16.56 -8.48
C GLY A 89 -0.91 17.83 -8.41
N ILE A 90 0.38 17.64 -8.12
CA ILE A 90 1.36 18.71 -8.19
C ILE A 90 1.80 18.87 -9.65
N LEU A 91 1.81 20.12 -10.16
CA LEU A 91 2.22 20.40 -11.53
C LEU A 91 3.66 19.90 -11.78
N GLY A 92 3.82 19.02 -12.78
CA GLY A 92 5.11 18.43 -13.14
C GLY A 92 5.34 17.01 -12.60
N ASP A 93 4.53 16.56 -11.64
CA ASP A 93 4.57 15.18 -11.18
C ASP A 93 3.78 14.26 -12.12
N ARG A 94 4.40 13.14 -12.50
CA ARG A 94 3.74 12.09 -13.31
C ARG A 94 2.74 11.26 -12.49
N GLU A 95 2.96 11.17 -11.19
CA GLU A 95 2.15 10.40 -10.22
C GLU A 95 1.97 11.30 -9.00
N GLY A 96 0.73 11.74 -8.75
CA GLY A 96 0.41 12.61 -7.62
C GLY A 96 0.28 11.82 -6.32
N TYR A 97 0.62 12.46 -5.20
CA TYR A 97 0.25 12.03 -3.85
C TYR A 97 -0.52 13.18 -3.19
N PRO A 98 -1.62 12.91 -2.48
CA PRO A 98 -2.33 11.62 -2.38
C PRO A 98 -3.12 11.30 -3.66
N ASP A 99 -3.72 10.11 -3.76
CA ASP A 99 -4.51 9.71 -4.92
C ASP A 99 -5.89 10.41 -4.98
N PHE A 100 -6.55 10.56 -3.82
CA PHE A 100 -7.93 11.04 -3.72
C PHE A 100 -8.17 12.00 -2.56
N GLU A 101 -9.27 12.77 -2.65
CA GLU A 101 -9.78 13.61 -1.57
C GLU A 101 -11.25 13.29 -1.32
N HIS A 102 -11.61 13.15 -0.04
CA HIS A 102 -12.97 12.96 0.43
C HIS A 102 -13.59 14.31 0.82
N ASN A 103 -14.89 14.49 0.59
CA ASN A 103 -15.61 15.76 0.84
C ASN A 103 -15.62 16.22 2.32
N SER A 104 -15.25 15.35 3.26
CA SER A 104 -15.05 15.70 4.66
C SER A 104 -13.64 16.24 4.97
N GLY A 105 -12.79 16.40 3.95
CA GLY A 105 -11.45 16.97 4.04
C GLY A 105 -10.32 15.94 4.21
N TYR A 106 -10.60 14.65 4.39
CA TYR A 106 -9.54 13.63 4.44
C TYR A 106 -8.99 13.33 3.05
N ARG A 107 -7.70 13.00 2.98
CA ARG A 107 -7.04 12.63 1.73
C ARG A 107 -6.63 11.17 1.78
N ILE A 108 -6.69 10.50 0.64
CA ILE A 108 -6.62 9.03 0.58
C ILE A 108 -5.55 8.61 -0.42
N GLU A 109 -4.61 7.80 0.06
CA GLU A 109 -3.67 7.03 -0.75
C GLU A 109 -4.24 5.63 -0.99
N LEU A 110 -4.43 5.23 -2.23
CA LEU A 110 -5.03 3.96 -2.60
C LEU A 110 -3.97 2.88 -2.83
N LYS A 111 -4.24 1.69 -2.30
CA LYS A 111 -3.57 0.45 -2.67
C LYS A 111 -4.58 -0.68 -2.90
N GLY A 112 -4.35 -1.47 -3.93
CA GLY A 112 -5.12 -2.69 -4.20
C GLY A 112 -4.46 -3.91 -3.57
N ALA A 113 -5.26 -4.80 -3.01
CA ALA A 113 -4.88 -6.14 -2.60
C ALA A 113 -5.78 -7.15 -3.32
N PHE A 114 -5.21 -8.22 -3.86
CA PHE A 114 -5.99 -9.28 -4.50
C PHE A 114 -6.09 -10.48 -3.55
N ARG A 115 -7.31 -10.95 -3.32
CA ARG A 115 -7.63 -12.16 -2.56
C ARG A 115 -8.13 -13.22 -3.54
N ASP A 116 -7.60 -14.43 -3.40
CA ASP A 116 -8.05 -15.54 -4.23
C ASP A 116 -9.47 -15.95 -3.85
N ASN A 117 -10.31 -16.19 -4.86
CA ASN A 117 -11.63 -16.76 -4.68
C ASN A 117 -11.55 -18.27 -4.93
N PRO A 118 -11.76 -19.13 -3.91
CA PRO A 118 -11.64 -20.58 -4.07
C PRO A 118 -12.67 -21.19 -5.06
N HIS A 119 -13.73 -20.44 -5.39
CA HIS A 119 -14.74 -20.87 -6.35
C HIS A 119 -14.44 -20.47 -7.80
N VAL A 120 -13.38 -19.68 -8.04
CA VAL A 120 -12.93 -19.26 -9.37
C VAL A 120 -11.52 -19.81 -9.58
N PRO A 121 -11.36 -20.98 -10.22
CA PRO A 121 -10.04 -21.54 -10.43
C PRO A 121 -9.26 -20.66 -11.40
N MET A 122 -8.09 -20.22 -10.96
CA MET A 122 -7.19 -19.36 -11.74
C MET A 122 -5.87 -20.06 -12.05
N LYS A 123 -5.10 -19.51 -13.00
CA LYS A 123 -3.73 -19.96 -13.24
C LYS A 123 -2.93 -19.82 -11.94
N ARG A 124 -2.41 -20.94 -11.44
CA ARG A 124 -1.47 -20.91 -10.32
C ARG A 124 -0.17 -20.28 -10.81
N PRO A 125 0.33 -19.23 -10.15
CA PRO A 125 1.58 -18.64 -10.58
C PRO A 125 2.71 -19.66 -10.34
N PRO A 126 3.70 -19.75 -11.25
CA PRO A 126 4.81 -20.71 -11.12
C PRO A 126 5.66 -20.43 -9.88
N THR A 127 5.67 -19.17 -9.47
CA THR A 127 6.22 -18.66 -8.22
C THR A 127 5.08 -18.04 -7.43
N PRO A 128 4.94 -18.30 -6.13
CA PRO A 128 4.16 -17.48 -5.22
C PRO A 128 4.69 -16.05 -5.28
N ARG A 129 4.16 -15.25 -6.21
CA ARG A 129 4.54 -13.84 -6.34
C ARG A 129 4.01 -13.12 -5.13
N GLU A 130 4.81 -12.18 -4.61
CA GLU A 130 4.35 -11.24 -3.60
C GLU A 130 3.52 -10.14 -4.29
N PRO A 131 2.17 -10.12 -4.22
CA PRO A 131 1.41 -8.93 -4.57
C PRO A 131 1.67 -7.89 -3.48
N SER A 132 2.79 -7.18 -3.56
CA SER A 132 3.13 -6.15 -2.58
C SER A 132 2.82 -4.79 -3.17
N ALA A 133 1.60 -4.34 -2.92
CA ALA A 133 1.36 -2.91 -2.88
C ALA A 133 2.44 -2.24 -2.01
N ARG A 134 2.80 -1.01 -2.38
CA ARG A 134 3.85 -0.26 -1.69
C ARG A 134 3.37 1.12 -1.32
N LEU A 135 3.60 1.52 -0.08
CA LEU A 135 3.67 2.93 0.28
C LEU A 135 5.05 3.44 -0.15
N THR A 136 5.11 3.95 -1.38
CA THR A 136 6.37 4.18 -2.11
C THR A 136 7.30 5.16 -1.38
N GLN A 137 8.57 5.20 -1.80
CA GLN A 137 9.56 6.13 -1.24
C GLN A 137 9.25 7.61 -1.49
N LYS A 138 8.33 7.94 -2.41
CA LYS A 138 7.86 9.31 -2.65
C LYS A 138 6.92 9.80 -1.54
N VAL A 139 6.30 8.88 -0.80
CA VAL A 139 5.39 9.19 0.31
C VAL A 139 6.19 9.22 1.60
N THR A 140 6.42 10.42 2.13
CA THR A 140 7.36 10.69 3.22
C THR A 140 6.75 11.67 4.22
N VAL A 141 7.39 11.85 5.38
CA VAL A 141 6.97 12.85 6.37
C VAL A 141 6.96 14.29 5.82
N LYS A 142 7.53 14.54 4.63
CA LYS A 142 7.55 15.87 4.01
C LYS A 142 6.24 16.27 3.32
N ASN A 143 5.51 15.30 2.78
CA ASN A 143 4.31 15.55 1.96
C ASN A 143 3.04 14.96 2.57
N VAL A 144 3.17 14.12 3.60
CA VAL A 144 2.02 13.64 4.37
C VAL A 144 1.48 14.71 5.30
N ASP A 145 0.17 14.85 5.29
CA ASP A 145 -0.59 15.55 6.32
C ASP A 145 -1.01 14.52 7.39
N PRO A 146 -0.42 14.58 8.60
CA PRO A 146 -0.63 13.57 9.63
C PRO A 146 -2.06 13.55 10.18
N ASP A 147 -2.82 14.63 10.01
CA ASP A 147 -4.19 14.73 10.50
C ASP A 147 -5.23 14.33 9.46
N ARG A 148 -4.86 14.28 8.18
CA ARG A 148 -5.79 14.10 7.06
C ARG A 148 -5.56 12.85 6.23
N ASP A 149 -4.33 12.34 6.19
CA ASP A 149 -3.97 11.32 5.20
C ASP A 149 -4.22 9.90 5.71
N ALA A 150 -5.03 9.16 4.95
CA ALA A 150 -5.31 7.76 5.17
C ALA A 150 -4.82 6.89 4.01
N LEU A 151 -4.19 5.76 4.31
CA LEU A 151 -3.94 4.66 3.39
C LEU A 151 -5.22 3.83 3.30
N LEU A 152 -5.85 3.81 2.13
CA LEU A 152 -6.96 2.92 1.80
C LEU A 152 -6.43 1.68 1.09
N ILE A 153 -6.70 0.50 1.67
CA ILE A 153 -6.47 -0.78 1.01
C ILE A 153 -7.82 -1.33 0.56
N LEU A 154 -8.02 -1.47 -0.74
CA LEU A 154 -9.17 -2.16 -1.31
C LEU A 154 -8.81 -3.61 -1.63
N VAL A 155 -9.56 -4.56 -1.06
CA VAL A 155 -9.39 -5.98 -1.32
C VAL A 155 -10.34 -6.40 -2.43
N TYR A 156 -9.79 -7.03 -3.47
CA TYR A 156 -10.52 -7.50 -4.63
C TYR A 156 -10.54 -9.02 -4.71
N GLU A 157 -11.65 -9.56 -5.18
CA GLU A 157 -11.76 -10.94 -5.66
C GLU A 157 -12.33 -10.94 -7.07
N LEU A 158 -11.91 -11.88 -7.92
CA LEU A 158 -12.70 -12.20 -9.12
C LEU A 158 -13.93 -13.00 -8.71
N ARG A 159 -15.11 -12.55 -9.16
CA ARG A 159 -16.38 -13.25 -8.95
C ARG A 159 -17.19 -13.27 -10.24
N PRO A 160 -18.07 -14.27 -10.46
CA PRO A 160 -19.04 -14.22 -11.55
C PRO A 160 -19.86 -12.93 -11.51
N THR A 161 -20.15 -12.35 -12.67
CA THR A 161 -21.01 -11.16 -12.73
C THR A 161 -22.43 -11.52 -12.33
N ARG A 162 -23.16 -10.57 -11.74
CA ARG A 162 -24.55 -10.81 -11.32
C ARG A 162 -25.50 -11.08 -12.50
N ASN A 163 -25.21 -10.51 -13.66
CA ASN A 163 -26.08 -10.59 -14.84
C ASN A 163 -25.72 -11.75 -15.77
N ASP A 164 -24.44 -12.14 -15.78
CA ASP A 164 -23.91 -13.21 -16.62
C ASP A 164 -22.83 -14.01 -15.88
N PRO A 165 -23.16 -15.20 -15.36
CA PRO A 165 -22.20 -16.05 -14.67
C PRO A 165 -21.05 -16.57 -15.54
N SER A 166 -21.14 -16.45 -16.88
CA SER A 166 -20.05 -16.80 -17.79
C SER A 166 -18.94 -15.74 -17.83
N LEU A 167 -19.18 -14.58 -17.22
CA LEU A 167 -18.22 -13.51 -17.07
C LEU A 167 -17.78 -13.38 -15.61
N LEU A 168 -16.51 -13.02 -15.41
CA LEU A 168 -15.91 -12.70 -14.13
C LEU A 168 -15.63 -11.20 -14.06
N SER A 169 -15.87 -10.58 -12.90
CA SER A 169 -15.52 -9.20 -12.64
C SER A 169 -14.85 -9.03 -11.27
N PRO A 170 -13.87 -8.12 -11.14
CA PRO A 170 -13.33 -7.75 -9.85
C PRO A 170 -14.43 -7.20 -8.95
N THR A 171 -14.57 -7.77 -7.77
CA THR A 171 -15.51 -7.32 -6.74
C THR A 171 -14.71 -6.83 -5.55
N ILE A 172 -15.02 -5.63 -5.06
CA ILE A 172 -14.45 -5.14 -3.79
C ILE A 172 -15.10 -5.95 -2.67
N VAL A 173 -14.31 -6.63 -1.85
CA VAL A 173 -14.81 -7.56 -0.83
C VAL A 173 -14.48 -7.16 0.60
N ASP A 174 -13.49 -6.30 0.79
CA ASP A 174 -13.12 -5.73 2.07
C ASP A 174 -12.36 -4.41 1.83
N LEU A 175 -12.29 -3.57 2.86
CA LEU A 175 -11.46 -2.37 2.85
C LEU A 175 -10.80 -2.16 4.21
N GLY A 176 -9.62 -1.55 4.18
CA GLY A 176 -8.88 -1.16 5.38
C GLY A 176 -8.42 0.30 5.25
N LEU A 177 -8.56 1.07 6.33
CA LEU A 177 -8.03 2.42 6.43
C LEU A 177 -6.99 2.49 7.54
N PHE A 178 -5.89 3.18 7.27
CA PHE A 178 -4.79 3.36 8.21
C PHE A 178 -4.24 4.78 8.11
N PRO A 179 -3.93 5.48 9.22
CA PRO A 179 -3.24 6.76 9.15
C PRO A 179 -1.91 6.60 8.40
N VAL A 180 -1.68 7.38 7.33
CA VAL A 180 -0.45 7.24 6.52
C VAL A 180 0.78 7.54 7.37
N ILE A 181 0.67 8.50 8.30
CA ILE A 181 1.76 8.87 9.20
C ILE A 181 2.23 7.68 10.07
N GLU A 182 1.31 6.87 10.58
CA GLU A 182 1.65 5.67 11.36
C GLU A 182 2.33 4.61 10.48
N CYS A 183 1.86 4.45 9.23
CA CYS A 183 2.51 3.57 8.26
C CYS A 183 3.93 4.02 7.92
N ILE A 184 4.16 5.32 7.73
CA ILE A 184 5.49 5.88 7.47
C ILE A 184 6.40 5.68 8.68
N ASN A 185 5.93 6.05 9.87
CA ASN A 185 6.74 5.92 11.09
C ASN A 185 7.14 4.48 11.33
N ALA A 186 6.23 3.52 11.16
CA ALA A 186 6.54 2.10 11.27
C ALA A 186 7.56 1.64 10.20
N ARG A 187 7.35 2.04 8.94
CA ARG A 187 8.21 1.70 7.80
C ARG A 187 9.63 2.22 8.01
N ASP A 188 9.76 3.48 8.40
CA ASP A 188 11.02 4.16 8.59
C ASP A 188 11.72 3.63 9.86
N HIS A 189 10.97 3.39 10.94
CA HIS A 189 11.48 2.72 12.15
C HIS A 189 12.10 1.36 11.80
N ARG A 190 11.42 0.52 11.01
CA ARG A 190 11.97 -0.76 10.55
C ARG A 190 13.31 -0.60 9.84
N MET A 191 13.39 0.35 8.91
CA MET A 191 14.61 0.61 8.13
C MET A 191 15.75 1.01 9.06
N ILE A 192 15.51 1.99 9.94
CA ILE A 192 16.52 2.53 10.87
C ILE A 192 16.97 1.47 11.87
N SER A 193 16.04 0.73 12.48
CA SER A 193 16.34 -0.36 13.40
C SER A 193 17.12 -1.51 12.75
N GLY A 194 16.97 -1.69 11.43
CA GLY A 194 17.77 -2.62 10.63
C GLY A 194 19.18 -2.11 10.27
N GLY A 195 19.58 -0.94 10.78
CA GLY A 195 20.83 -0.26 10.42
C GLY A 195 20.80 0.45 9.07
N GLY A 196 19.63 0.54 8.44
CA GLY A 196 19.39 1.32 7.23
C GLY A 196 19.20 2.80 7.53
N ARG A 197 19.06 3.60 6.46
CA ARG A 197 18.84 5.06 6.57
C ARG A 197 18.34 5.69 5.28
N TRP A 198 17.85 6.92 5.38
CA TRP A 198 17.67 7.79 4.24
C TRP A 198 19.01 8.40 3.80
N PHE A 199 19.25 8.39 2.49
CA PHE A 199 20.22 9.25 1.81
C PHE A 199 19.48 10.43 1.17
N GLY A 200 20.15 11.59 1.16
CA GLY A 200 19.50 12.86 0.84
C GLY A 200 18.45 13.24 1.88
N ASN A 201 17.63 14.22 1.54
CA ASN A 201 16.52 14.64 2.39
C ASN A 201 15.30 13.76 2.08
N TYR A 202 15.24 12.54 2.62
CA TYR A 202 14.19 11.54 2.34
C TYR A 202 14.08 11.15 0.85
N GLU A 203 15.20 11.06 0.14
CA GLU A 203 15.21 10.80 -1.31
C GLU A 203 15.39 9.33 -1.62
N THR A 204 16.34 8.67 -0.95
CA THR A 204 16.63 7.24 -1.19
C THR A 204 16.71 6.46 0.12
N PRO A 205 15.80 5.51 0.36
CA PRO A 205 15.86 4.63 1.51
C PRO A 205 16.89 3.53 1.26
N THR A 206 17.72 3.25 2.26
CA THR A 206 18.79 2.27 2.14
C THR A 206 18.79 1.30 3.31
N ILE A 207 19.29 0.10 3.05
CA ILE A 207 19.56 -0.95 4.03
C ILE A 207 21.05 -1.21 4.12
N LEU A 208 21.47 -1.78 5.25
CA LEU A 208 22.86 -2.19 5.45
C LEU A 208 23.24 -3.33 4.47
N SER A 209 24.28 -3.11 3.67
CA SER A 209 24.80 -4.10 2.71
C SER A 209 25.56 -5.23 3.41
N LYS A 210 25.96 -6.29 2.68
CA LYS A 210 26.86 -7.31 3.26
C LYS A 210 28.22 -6.71 3.62
N ALA A 211 28.72 -5.77 2.83
CA ALA A 211 29.95 -5.04 3.15
C ALA A 211 29.81 -4.22 4.44
N GLY A 212 28.70 -3.49 4.60
CA GLY A 212 28.41 -2.73 5.82
C GLY A 212 28.28 -3.64 7.05
N LYS A 213 27.59 -4.78 6.92
CA LYS A 213 27.50 -5.80 7.98
C LYS A 213 28.87 -6.31 8.40
N ARG A 214 29.76 -6.61 7.44
CA ARG A 214 31.14 -7.03 7.74
C ARG A 214 31.94 -5.93 8.43
N ALA A 215 31.77 -4.66 8.02
CA ALA A 215 32.43 -3.53 8.67
C ALA A 215 32.03 -3.43 10.15
N ILE A 216 30.73 -3.49 10.47
CA ILE A 216 30.26 -3.49 11.87
C ILE A 216 30.84 -4.67 12.65
N ALA A 217 30.79 -5.88 12.10
CA ALA A 217 31.31 -7.07 12.75
C ALA A 217 32.82 -6.98 13.03
N GLY A 218 33.57 -6.25 12.19
CA GLY A 218 34.99 -5.97 12.38
C GLY A 218 35.30 -4.73 13.21
N GLY A 219 34.30 -4.07 13.82
CA GLY A 219 34.49 -2.84 14.60
C GLY A 219 34.85 -1.61 13.76
N VAL A 220 34.66 -1.68 12.44
CA VAL A 220 34.93 -0.59 11.50
C VAL A 220 33.70 0.32 11.39
N SER A 221 33.93 1.63 11.46
CA SER A 221 32.87 2.62 11.29
C SER A 221 32.25 2.55 9.89
N LEU A 222 30.94 2.78 9.79
CA LEU A 222 30.23 2.75 8.52
C LEU A 222 30.57 3.98 7.67
N ASN A 223 31.03 3.77 6.44
CA ASN A 223 31.11 4.82 5.43
C ASN A 223 29.70 5.17 4.94
N SER A 224 29.29 6.41 5.20
CA SER A 224 27.99 6.95 4.81
C SER A 224 28.08 8.05 3.73
N ASN A 225 29.19 8.13 2.99
CA ASN A 225 29.36 9.13 1.93
C ASN A 225 28.55 8.82 0.67
N GLY A 226 28.05 7.59 0.53
CA GLY A 226 27.23 7.16 -0.59
C GLY A 226 26.57 5.81 -0.32
N TYR A 227 25.78 5.37 -1.29
CA TYR A 227 25.10 4.08 -1.28
C TYR A 227 25.23 3.43 -2.66
N GLY A 228 25.16 2.10 -2.68
CA GLY A 228 25.13 1.32 -3.90
C GLY A 228 23.70 1.08 -4.37
N ARG A 229 23.48 1.01 -5.68
CA ARG A 229 22.23 0.47 -6.23
C ARG A 229 22.22 -1.05 -6.24
N LYS A 230 23.42 -1.66 -6.22
CA LYS A 230 23.64 -3.11 -6.23
C LYS A 230 24.69 -3.49 -5.20
N GLU A 231 24.57 -4.67 -4.62
CA GLU A 231 25.54 -5.21 -3.65
C GLU A 231 26.97 -5.30 -4.21
N SER A 232 27.11 -5.52 -5.51
CA SER A 232 28.41 -5.59 -6.20
C SER A 232 29.20 -4.27 -6.17
N GLU A 233 28.57 -3.14 -5.87
CA GLU A 233 29.21 -1.83 -5.84
C GLU A 233 30.01 -1.58 -4.55
N GLY A 234 29.93 -2.47 -3.56
CA GLY A 234 30.83 -2.48 -2.40
C GLY A 234 30.56 -1.40 -1.34
N TYR A 235 29.53 -0.57 -1.51
CA TYR A 235 29.10 0.40 -0.51
C TYR A 235 28.62 -0.28 0.77
N HIS A 236 28.67 0.43 1.89
CA HIS A 236 28.17 -0.07 3.16
C HIS A 236 26.63 -0.06 3.25
N PHE A 237 25.98 0.73 2.40
CA PHE A 237 24.54 0.84 2.28
C PHE A 237 24.13 0.55 0.84
N ASN A 238 22.99 -0.11 0.65
CA ASN A 238 22.37 -0.30 -0.65
C ASN A 238 20.93 0.21 -0.66
N GLU A 239 20.44 0.64 -1.81
CA GLU A 239 19.04 0.99 -2.01
C GLU A 239 18.10 -0.17 -1.58
N ASP A 240 17.12 0.13 -0.73
CA ASP A 240 16.13 -0.86 -0.30
C ASP A 240 15.05 -1.01 -1.36
N THR A 241 15.27 -1.91 -2.32
CA THR A 241 14.32 -2.21 -3.40
C THR A 241 12.98 -2.79 -2.90
N ASN A 242 12.90 -3.13 -1.61
CA ASN A 242 11.68 -3.62 -0.95
C ASN A 242 11.07 -2.60 0.00
N PHE A 243 11.58 -1.37 0.02
CA PHE A 243 11.06 -0.31 0.86
C PHE A 243 9.59 -0.03 0.54
N GLY A 244 8.81 0.19 1.59
CA GLY A 244 7.38 0.52 1.47
C GLY A 244 6.45 -0.65 1.16
N LYS A 245 6.95 -1.87 0.89
CA LYS A 245 6.07 -3.06 0.75
C LYS A 245 5.17 -3.19 1.98
N LEU A 246 3.85 -3.22 1.80
CA LEU A 246 2.89 -3.17 2.91
C LEU A 246 3.12 -4.28 3.95
N LYS A 247 3.43 -5.51 3.51
CA LYS A 247 3.76 -6.63 4.42
C LYS A 247 4.98 -6.40 5.31
N ARG A 248 5.87 -5.48 4.90
CA ARG A 248 7.10 -5.16 5.62
C ARG A 248 6.96 -3.95 6.53
N ILE A 249 5.83 -3.23 6.52
CA ILE A 249 5.57 -2.09 7.39
C ILE A 249 5.09 -2.63 8.75
N PRO A 250 5.88 -2.60 9.84
CA PRO A 250 5.55 -3.26 11.11
C PRO A 250 4.51 -2.48 11.95
N TYR A 251 3.49 -1.93 11.30
CA TYR A 251 2.34 -1.31 11.95
C TYR A 251 1.27 -2.37 12.21
N ARG A 252 1.05 -2.71 13.48
CA ARG A 252 0.22 -3.86 13.87
C ARG A 252 -1.19 -3.86 13.25
N PRO A 253 -1.97 -2.76 13.27
CA PRO A 253 -3.31 -2.75 12.67
C PRO A 253 -3.30 -3.08 11.17
N LEU A 254 -2.30 -2.59 10.43
CA LEU A 254 -2.13 -2.93 9.02
C LEU A 254 -1.83 -4.42 8.84
N GLN A 255 -0.95 -5.00 9.66
CA GLN A 255 -0.60 -6.41 9.54
C GLN A 255 -1.77 -7.34 9.92
N GLU A 256 -2.55 -6.98 10.95
CA GLU A 256 -3.77 -7.72 11.32
C GLU A 256 -4.82 -7.68 10.21
N PHE A 257 -4.96 -6.54 9.52
CA PHE A 257 -5.82 -6.43 8.35
C PHE A 257 -5.33 -7.30 7.19
N LEU A 258 -4.04 -7.20 6.82
CA LEU A 258 -3.47 -7.99 5.72
C LEU A 258 -3.65 -9.49 5.95
N LYS A 259 -3.41 -9.95 7.19
CA LYS A 259 -3.68 -11.33 7.60
C LYS A 259 -5.14 -11.71 7.35
N ARG A 260 -6.10 -10.93 7.87
CA ARG A 260 -7.54 -11.20 7.71
C ARG A 260 -7.97 -11.17 6.25
N ALA A 261 -7.37 -10.31 5.45
CA ALA A 261 -7.60 -10.20 4.01
C ALA A 261 -6.96 -11.34 3.20
N GLY A 262 -6.24 -12.28 3.83
CA GLY A 262 -5.56 -13.38 3.13
C GLY A 262 -4.31 -12.93 2.37
N CYS A 263 -3.77 -11.77 2.70
CA CYS A 263 -2.53 -11.24 2.11
C CYS A 263 -1.31 -11.66 2.92
N GLN A 264 -0.12 -11.53 2.34
CA GLN A 264 1.13 -11.65 3.09
C GLN A 264 1.23 -10.54 4.15
N PHE A 265 1.72 -10.89 5.34
CA PHE A 265 1.80 -10.02 6.50
C PHE A 265 3.05 -10.34 7.34
N ALA A 266 3.49 -9.39 8.16
CA ALA A 266 4.45 -9.62 9.22
C ALA A 266 3.74 -10.04 10.50
N ALA A 267 4.15 -11.14 11.10
CA ALA A 267 3.60 -11.63 12.37
C ALA A 267 4.28 -11.00 13.61
N THR A 268 5.31 -10.19 13.42
CA THR A 268 6.02 -9.47 14.49
C THR A 268 6.40 -8.07 14.05
N GLY A 269 6.62 -7.17 15.00
CA GLY A 269 7.08 -5.81 14.75
C GLY A 269 7.54 -5.10 16.01
N SER A 270 8.17 -3.95 15.83
CA SER A 270 8.76 -3.15 16.92
C SER A 270 8.16 -1.75 17.05
N TYR A 271 7.11 -1.44 16.30
CA TYR A 271 6.47 -0.13 16.27
C TYR A 271 4.98 -0.18 16.63
N PRO A 272 4.46 0.80 17.42
CA PRO A 272 5.23 1.81 18.18
C PRO A 272 5.97 1.21 19.37
N VAL A 273 5.60 -0.02 19.74
CA VAL A 273 6.26 -0.88 20.72
C VAL A 273 6.37 -2.28 20.13
N SER A 274 7.22 -3.13 20.71
CA SER A 274 7.32 -4.54 20.31
C SER A 274 5.99 -5.26 20.41
N TRP A 275 5.64 -6.01 19.38
CA TRP A 275 4.44 -6.83 19.30
C TRP A 275 4.71 -8.11 18.52
N SER A 276 3.91 -9.13 18.83
CA SER A 276 3.90 -10.41 18.14
C SER A 276 2.47 -10.93 18.05
N MET A 277 2.11 -11.51 16.92
CA MET A 277 0.89 -12.31 16.77
C MET A 277 1.06 -13.70 17.39
N SER A 278 0.02 -14.54 17.32
CA SER A 278 0.06 -15.90 17.86
C SER A 278 1.16 -16.75 17.21
N LYS A 279 1.56 -17.84 17.87
CA LYS A 279 2.57 -18.76 17.31
C LYS A 279 2.11 -19.34 15.97
N GLN A 280 0.83 -19.69 15.84
CA GLN A 280 0.26 -20.16 14.58
C GLN A 280 0.38 -19.12 13.47
N ASP A 281 0.18 -17.84 13.79
CA ASP A 281 0.31 -16.76 12.80
C ASP A 281 1.76 -16.55 12.37
N GLN A 282 2.72 -16.73 13.27
CA GLN A 282 4.14 -16.65 12.95
C GLN A 282 4.57 -17.80 12.03
N GLU A 283 4.12 -19.03 12.32
CA GLU A 283 4.34 -20.19 11.46
C GLU A 283 3.69 -19.99 10.08
N PHE A 284 2.47 -19.44 10.04
CA PHE A 284 1.77 -19.15 8.80
C PHE A 284 2.46 -18.07 7.95
N ALA A 285 2.86 -16.95 8.57
CA ALA A 285 3.62 -15.90 7.89
C ALA A 285 4.95 -16.42 7.32
N LEU A 286 5.66 -17.25 8.09
CA LEU A 286 6.91 -17.87 7.63
C LEU A 286 6.68 -18.81 6.43
N ALA A 287 5.60 -19.61 6.45
CA ALA A 287 5.24 -20.46 5.32
C ALA A 287 4.92 -19.66 4.06
N LEU A 288 4.25 -18.50 4.20
CA LEU A 288 3.98 -17.59 3.08
C LEU A 288 5.24 -16.93 2.51
N ASP A 289 6.27 -16.70 3.33
CA ASP A 289 7.56 -16.15 2.88
C ASP A 289 8.45 -17.24 2.24
N MET A 290 8.56 -18.43 2.83
CA MET A 290 9.34 -19.54 2.27
C MET A 290 8.84 -20.01 0.90
N THR A 291 7.51 -19.97 0.69
CA THR A 291 6.91 -20.29 -0.61
C THR A 291 7.25 -19.23 -1.66
N ALA A 292 7.49 -17.98 -1.27
CA ALA A 292 7.92 -16.91 -2.18
C ALA A 292 9.42 -16.98 -2.52
N GLU A 293 10.29 -17.43 -1.60
CA GLU A 293 11.74 -17.51 -1.80
C GLU A 293 12.20 -18.75 -2.59
N ASN A 294 11.60 -19.92 -2.37
CA ASN A 294 12.05 -21.17 -3.02
C ASN A 294 11.73 -21.25 -4.54
N GLY A 295 10.96 -20.32 -5.08
CA GLY A 295 10.68 -20.25 -6.51
C GLY A 295 11.62 -19.32 -7.31
N SER A 296 12.58 -18.65 -6.67
CA SER A 296 13.58 -17.83 -7.38
C SER A 296 14.85 -18.60 -7.80
N ASP A 297 15.07 -19.81 -7.28
CA ASP A 297 16.32 -20.57 -7.52
C ASP A 297 16.19 -21.76 -8.50
N SER A 298 15.02 -21.97 -9.13
CA SER A 298 14.80 -23.16 -9.99
C SER A 298 14.56 -22.87 -11.48
N LEU A 299 14.91 -21.70 -12.00
CA LEU A 299 14.82 -21.40 -13.45
C LEU A 299 16.14 -20.85 -14.02
N ALA A 300 17.23 -21.56 -13.75
CA ALA A 300 18.35 -21.63 -14.68
C ALA A 300 18.25 -22.96 -15.43
N ASP A 301 17.32 -23.03 -16.39
CA ASP A 301 17.40 -24.06 -17.43
C ASP A 301 18.31 -23.49 -18.54
N PRO A 302 19.51 -24.05 -18.78
CA PRO A 302 20.44 -23.51 -19.76
C PRO A 302 20.07 -23.85 -21.21
N ASN A 303 18.88 -24.40 -21.46
CA ASN A 303 18.41 -24.76 -22.80
C ASN A 303 17.06 -24.12 -23.14
N PHE A 304 17.03 -22.79 -23.33
CA PHE A 304 16.16 -22.10 -24.29
C PHE A 304 16.73 -20.71 -24.63
#